data_AF-V4Q307-F1
#
_entry.id   AF-V4Q307-F1
#
_cell.length_a   1.000
_cell.length_b   1.000
_cell.length_c   1.000
_cell.angle_alpha   90.00
_cell.angle_beta   90.00
_cell.angle_gamma   90.00
#
_symmetry.space_group_name_H-M   'P 1'
#
loop_
_entity.id
_entity.type
_entity.pdbx_description
1 polymer ?
#
loop_
_entity_poly.entity_id
_entity_poly.type
_entity_poly.pdbx_seq_one_letter_code
_entity_poly.pdbx_strand_id
1 'polypeptide(L)'
;MMIIAGAILAAGAAAGLGSQARDKPADAAPACVHHPMKDTRIIDERTVGVSDHHGHVAILSLSGPCARGNPQALMVELKDMTYQLCGPNDADVVDVDGPVRLTCRVTDVKLMSREEAESFAPDQGPW
;
A
#
# COMPACT_ATOMS: atom_id res chain seq x y z
N MET A 1 44.39 -45.34 4.91
CA MET A 1 45.03 -44.01 5.05
C MET A 1 44.67 -43.17 3.85
N MET A 2 43.71 -42.26 3.98
CA MET A 2 43.75 -40.89 3.44
C MET A 2 42.54 -40.16 4.03
N ILE A 3 42.85 -39.11 4.79
CA ILE A 3 41.92 -38.19 5.44
C ILE A 3 41.70 -37.06 4.44
N ILE A 4 40.45 -36.71 4.13
CA ILE A 4 40.15 -35.39 3.55
C ILE A 4 39.03 -34.77 4.37
N ALA A 5 39.46 -33.81 5.19
CA ALA A 5 38.65 -32.94 6.00
C ALA A 5 37.79 -32.04 5.09
N GLY A 6 36.47 -32.11 5.26
CA GLY A 6 35.53 -31.16 4.67
C GLY A 6 35.55 -29.86 5.48
N ALA A 7 36.00 -28.79 4.83
CA ALA A 7 36.21 -27.47 5.40
C ALA A 7 34.91 -26.81 5.90
N ILE A 8 35.03 -26.18 7.07
CA ILE A 8 34.06 -25.25 7.64
C ILE A 8 34.10 -23.96 6.82
N LEU A 9 33.00 -23.58 6.19
CA LEU A 9 32.82 -22.23 5.64
C LEU A 9 31.94 -21.44 6.61
N ALA A 10 32.59 -20.74 7.54
CA ALA A 10 32.03 -19.57 8.17
C ALA A 10 32.31 -18.36 7.27
N ALA A 11 31.26 -17.78 6.70
CA ALA A 11 31.25 -16.43 6.17
C ALA A 11 29.91 -15.85 6.65
N GLY A 12 29.86 -14.92 7.59
CA GLY A 12 30.65 -13.70 7.70
C GLY A 12 29.63 -12.57 7.57
N ALA A 13 29.15 -12.06 8.70
CA ALA A 13 28.27 -10.90 8.74
C ALA A 13 29.06 -9.68 8.24
N ALA A 14 28.77 -9.23 7.03
CA ALA A 14 29.25 -7.95 6.51
C ALA A 14 28.11 -6.93 6.64
N ALA A 15 28.11 -6.20 7.76
CA ALA A 15 27.53 -4.86 7.79
C ALA A 15 28.43 -3.98 6.91
N GLY A 16 27.95 -3.61 5.73
CA GLY A 16 28.65 -2.73 4.81
C GLY A 16 27.65 -1.78 4.17
N LEU A 17 27.74 -0.50 4.54
CA LEU A 17 27.16 0.61 3.80
C LEU A 17 27.63 0.52 2.35
N GLY A 18 26.69 0.34 1.42
CA GLY A 18 26.96 0.32 0.00
C GLY A 18 25.69 0.65 -0.76
N SER A 19 25.63 1.88 -1.28
CA SER A 19 24.62 2.38 -2.19
C SER A 19 24.46 1.45 -3.39
N GLN A 20 23.48 0.54 -3.31
CA GLN A 20 23.01 -0.30 -4.40
C GLN A 20 21.54 -0.66 -4.10
N ALA A 21 20.61 0.21 -4.50
CA ALA A 21 19.29 -0.23 -4.94
C ALA A 21 19.39 -0.25 -6.48
N ARG A 22 20.02 -1.24 -7.13
CA ARG A 22 19.61 -2.66 -7.23
C ARG A 22 18.10 -2.79 -7.32
N ASP A 23 17.64 -2.87 -8.56
CA ASP A 23 16.50 -3.64 -9.05
C ASP A 23 15.63 -4.21 -7.93
N LYS A 24 14.66 -3.42 -7.47
CA LYS A 24 13.41 -4.08 -7.05
C LYS A 24 12.81 -4.66 -8.33
N PRO A 25 12.43 -5.95 -8.35
CA PRO A 25 11.56 -6.46 -9.40
C PRO A 25 10.41 -5.47 -9.58
N ALA A 26 10.03 -5.17 -10.82
CA ALA A 26 8.85 -4.32 -11.08
C ALA A 26 7.58 -4.84 -10.37
N ASP A 27 7.60 -6.12 -9.99
CA ASP A 27 6.54 -6.85 -9.27
C ASP A 27 6.68 -6.86 -7.73
N ALA A 28 7.68 -6.20 -7.14
CA ALA A 28 7.79 -6.17 -5.68
C ALA A 28 6.82 -5.15 -5.09
N ALA A 29 5.96 -5.60 -4.16
CA ALA A 29 5.00 -4.73 -3.48
C ALA A 29 5.71 -3.46 -2.94
N PRO A 30 5.11 -2.28 -3.16
CA PRO A 30 5.70 -1.02 -2.77
C PRO A 30 5.80 -0.91 -1.24
N ALA A 31 6.74 -0.08 -0.78
CA ALA A 31 6.87 0.18 0.66
C ALA A 31 5.79 1.15 1.18
N CYS A 32 5.34 2.09 0.33
CA CYS A 32 4.28 3.07 0.60
C CYS A 32 3.70 3.59 -0.73
N VAL A 33 2.51 4.18 -0.68
CA VAL A 33 1.93 4.97 -1.78
C VAL A 33 2.19 6.46 -1.52
N HIS A 34 2.66 7.21 -2.52
CA HIS A 34 3.11 8.59 -2.34
C HIS A 34 2.06 9.62 -2.75
N HIS A 35 2.09 10.78 -2.09
CA HIS A 35 1.36 11.96 -2.53
C HIS A 35 2.10 12.64 -3.71
N PRO A 36 1.37 13.20 -4.71
CA PRO A 36 -0.07 13.14 -4.88
C PRO A 36 -0.56 11.76 -5.31
N MET A 37 -1.72 11.36 -4.75
CA MET A 37 -2.44 10.17 -5.19
C MET A 37 -2.98 10.44 -6.60
N LYS A 38 -2.79 9.48 -7.50
CA LYS A 38 -3.27 9.54 -8.88
C LYS A 38 -4.74 9.14 -8.95
N ASP A 39 -5.09 8.00 -8.36
CA ASP A 39 -6.45 7.47 -8.37
C ASP A 39 -6.92 7.10 -6.96
N THR A 40 -8.24 7.22 -6.74
CA THR A 40 -8.94 6.69 -5.56
C THR A 40 -10.20 5.99 -6.06
N ARG A 41 -10.39 4.72 -5.68
CA ARG A 41 -11.46 3.86 -6.18
C ARG A 41 -12.16 3.16 -5.04
N ILE A 42 -13.49 3.16 -5.08
CA ILE A 42 -14.31 2.42 -4.13
C ILE A 42 -14.45 1.00 -4.67
N ILE A 43 -13.86 0.03 -3.95
CA ILE A 43 -13.94 -1.39 -4.31
C ILE A 43 -15.24 -1.98 -3.77
N ASP A 44 -15.53 -1.68 -2.50
CA ASP A 44 -16.79 -2.00 -1.82
C ASP A 44 -17.07 -0.99 -0.69
N GLU A 45 -18.16 -1.17 0.06
CA GLU A 45 -18.55 -0.25 1.14
C GLU A 45 -17.46 0.00 2.21
N ARG A 46 -16.51 -0.93 2.39
CA ARG A 46 -15.46 -0.90 3.40
C ARG A 46 -14.05 -0.99 2.83
N THR A 47 -13.91 -1.01 1.51
CA THR A 47 -12.61 -1.20 0.85
C THR A 47 -12.40 -0.13 -0.20
N VAL A 48 -11.31 0.61 -0.08
CA VAL A 48 -10.89 1.64 -1.05
C VAL A 48 -9.51 1.32 -1.56
N GLY A 49 -9.31 1.39 -2.86
CA GLY A 49 -7.99 1.34 -3.46
C GLY A 49 -7.48 2.73 -3.79
N VAL A 50 -6.19 2.97 -3.59
CA VAL A 50 -5.49 4.18 -4.04
C VAL A 50 -4.22 3.81 -4.80
N SER A 51 -3.88 4.62 -5.79
CA SER A 51 -2.61 4.51 -6.51
C SER A 51 -1.89 5.84 -6.59
N ASP A 52 -0.55 5.80 -6.69
CA ASP A 52 0.27 6.98 -6.99
C ASP A 52 0.71 7.00 -8.47
N HIS A 53 1.37 8.09 -8.86
CA HIS A 53 1.92 8.24 -10.22
C HIS A 53 3.08 7.28 -10.53
N HIS A 54 3.64 6.62 -9.53
CA HIS A 54 4.70 5.61 -9.69
C HIS A 54 4.12 4.20 -9.92
N GLY A 55 2.80 4.04 -9.87
CA GLY A 55 2.12 2.76 -10.04
C GLY A 55 2.07 1.91 -8.77
N HIS A 56 2.37 2.50 -7.61
CA HIS A 56 2.18 1.82 -6.34
C HIS A 56 0.71 1.81 -5.98
N VAL A 57 0.20 0.69 -5.48
CA VAL A 57 -1.20 0.55 -5.08
C VAL A 57 -1.31 0.16 -3.61
N ALA A 58 -2.27 0.76 -2.91
CA ALA A 58 -2.68 0.37 -1.57
C ALA A 58 -4.18 0.09 -1.55
N ILE A 59 -4.55 -1.03 -0.92
CA ILE A 59 -5.93 -1.36 -0.60
C ILE A 59 -6.14 -1.07 0.88
N LEU A 60 -7.14 -0.23 1.16
CA LEU A 60 -7.45 0.31 2.47
C LEU A 60 -8.73 -0.34 2.97
N SER A 61 -8.65 -1.02 4.11
CA SER A 61 -9.83 -1.47 4.83
C SER A 61 -10.31 -0.37 5.76
N LEU A 62 -11.61 -0.11 5.76
CA LEU A 62 -12.23 1.02 6.45
C LEU A 62 -13.12 0.56 7.61
N SER A 63 -13.14 1.37 8.65
CA SER A 63 -14.13 1.29 9.73
C SER A 63 -14.66 2.67 10.08
N GLY A 64 -15.95 2.77 10.37
CA GLY A 64 -16.57 4.02 10.80
C GLY A 64 -17.85 4.34 10.02
N PRO A 65 -18.37 5.57 10.20
CA PRO A 65 -19.62 6.01 9.60
C PRO A 65 -19.58 6.19 8.08
N CYS A 66 -18.43 6.57 7.49
CA CYS A 66 -18.33 6.79 6.03
C CYS A 66 -18.47 5.48 5.22
N ALA A 67 -18.23 4.33 5.87
CA ALA A 67 -18.31 2.99 5.30
C ALA A 67 -19.71 2.38 5.49
N ARG A 68 -20.72 3.22 5.72
CA ARG A 68 -22.12 2.85 5.87
C ARG A 68 -22.90 3.55 4.76
N GLY A 69 -23.64 2.79 3.97
CA GLY A 69 -24.63 3.37 3.04
C GLY A 69 -24.13 3.62 1.62
N ASN A 70 -23.23 2.78 1.09
CA ASN A 70 -22.78 2.83 -0.31
C ASN A 70 -22.26 4.22 -0.74
N PRO A 71 -21.12 4.67 -0.18
CA PRO A 71 -20.55 5.96 -0.55
C PRO A 71 -20.27 6.02 -2.05
N GLN A 72 -20.58 7.15 -2.68
CA GLN A 72 -20.33 7.37 -4.12
C GLN A 72 -19.00 8.08 -4.37
N ALA A 73 -18.52 8.84 -3.39
CA ALA A 73 -17.24 9.53 -3.46
C ALA A 73 -16.52 9.49 -2.11
N LEU A 74 -15.33 8.88 -2.10
CA LEU A 74 -14.44 8.84 -0.94
C LEU A 74 -13.12 9.53 -1.30
N MET A 75 -12.57 10.27 -0.33
CA MET A 75 -11.28 10.92 -0.45
C MET A 75 -10.35 10.43 0.67
N VAL A 76 -9.09 10.16 0.32
CA VAL A 76 -8.05 9.80 1.29
C VAL A 76 -7.34 11.05 1.76
N GLU A 77 -7.32 11.26 3.08
CA GLU A 77 -6.67 12.38 3.73
C GLU A 77 -5.47 11.88 4.52
N LEU A 78 -4.28 12.23 4.05
CA LEU A 78 -3.04 11.92 4.76
C LEU A 78 -2.94 12.79 6.02
N LYS A 79 -2.55 12.17 7.13
CA LYS A 79 -2.36 12.82 8.43
C LYS A 79 -1.01 13.51 8.50
N ASP A 80 -0.95 14.61 9.25
CA ASP A 80 0.23 15.30 9.79
C ASP A 80 1.54 15.16 8.98
N MET A 81 1.67 15.95 7.90
CA MET A 81 2.88 16.06 7.06
C MET A 81 3.38 14.78 6.39
N THR A 82 2.70 13.64 6.56
CA THR A 82 3.05 12.41 5.90
C THR A 82 2.71 12.55 4.42
N TYR A 83 3.73 12.65 3.57
CA TYR A 83 3.56 12.66 2.10
C TYR A 83 3.37 11.24 1.53
N GLN A 84 3.14 10.26 2.38
CA GLN A 84 3.12 8.83 2.04
C GLN A 84 2.12 8.09 2.91
N LEU A 85 1.52 7.05 2.33
CA LEU A 85 0.63 6.10 2.98
C LEU A 85 1.35 4.75 3.06
N CYS A 86 1.82 4.39 4.25
CA CYS A 86 2.54 3.15 4.51
C CYS A 86 1.74 2.22 5.43
N GLY A 87 0.85 2.78 6.25
CA GLY A 87 0.05 2.03 7.21
C GLY A 87 -1.24 2.75 7.65
N PRO A 88 -2.04 2.10 8.51
CA PRO A 88 -3.41 2.54 8.81
C PRO A 88 -3.51 3.87 9.56
N ASN A 89 -2.43 4.29 10.24
CA ASN A 89 -2.42 5.53 10.99
C ASN A 89 -1.97 6.75 10.17
N ASP A 90 -1.57 6.55 8.92
CA ASP A 90 -1.05 7.63 8.07
C ASP A 90 -2.17 8.39 7.36
N ALA A 91 -3.40 7.86 7.35
CA ALA A 91 -4.54 8.49 6.70
C ALA A 91 -5.86 8.28 7.45
N ASP A 92 -6.83 9.11 7.13
CA ASP A 92 -8.25 8.82 7.27
C ASP A 92 -8.91 8.81 5.88
N VAL A 93 -10.12 8.26 5.78
CA VAL A 93 -10.95 8.34 4.58
C VAL A 93 -12.20 9.12 4.91
N VAL A 94 -12.58 10.03 4.02
CA VAL A 94 -13.76 10.87 4.21
C VAL A 94 -14.74 10.68 3.06
N ASP A 95 -16.03 10.56 3.41
CA ASP A 95 -17.12 10.70 2.45
C ASP A 95 -17.33 12.18 2.15
N VAL A 96 -17.31 12.49 0.85
CA VAL A 96 -17.41 13.84 0.30
C VAL A 96 -18.65 14.03 -0.58
N ASP A 97 -19.48 13.00 -0.74
CA ASP A 97 -20.74 13.08 -1.52
C ASP A 97 -21.91 13.62 -0.67
N GLY A 98 -21.89 13.32 0.63
CA GLY A 98 -22.95 13.69 1.55
C GLY A 98 -22.94 15.16 2.01
N PRO A 99 -24.08 15.68 2.52
CA PRO A 99 -24.17 17.01 3.12
C PRO A 99 -23.40 17.14 4.45
N VAL A 100 -23.02 15.99 5.03
CA VAL A 100 -22.22 15.89 6.25
C VAL A 100 -20.97 15.09 5.92
N ARG A 101 -19.82 15.64 6.28
CA ARG A 101 -18.54 14.94 6.18
C ARG A 101 -18.48 13.81 7.19
N LEU A 102 -18.48 12.57 6.71
CA LEU A 102 -18.31 11.37 7.54
C LEU A 102 -16.89 10.85 7.37
N THR A 103 -16.22 10.57 8.49
CA THR A 103 -14.84 10.05 8.48
C THR A 103 -14.82 8.57 8.84
N CYS A 104 -14.07 7.78 8.09
CA CYS A 104 -13.63 6.45 8.47
C CYS A 104 -12.16 6.46 8.86
N ARG A 105 -11.86 5.57 9.81
CA ARG A 105 -10.51 5.17 10.12
C ARG A 105 -10.09 4.05 9.18
N VAL A 106 -8.89 4.16 8.64
CA VAL A 106 -8.22 3.03 7.98
C VAL A 106 -7.80 2.03 9.06
N THR A 107 -8.20 0.78 8.93
CA THR A 107 -7.87 -0.29 9.88
C THR A 107 -6.75 -1.19 9.37
N ASP A 108 -6.62 -1.31 8.05
CA ASP A 108 -5.58 -2.10 7.41
C ASP A 108 -5.14 -1.45 6.09
N VAL A 109 -3.87 -1.60 5.75
CA VAL A 109 -3.28 -1.13 4.49
C VAL A 109 -2.52 -2.28 3.86
N LYS A 110 -3.04 -2.79 2.75
CA LYS A 110 -2.37 -3.81 1.95
C LYS A 110 -1.71 -3.15 0.75
N LEU A 111 -0.39 -3.04 0.82
CA LEU A 111 0.45 -2.56 -0.28
C LEU A 111 0.68 -3.70 -1.27
N MET A 112 0.49 -3.43 -2.56
CA MET A 112 0.59 -4.44 -3.60
C MET A 112 1.04 -3.84 -4.94
N SER A 113 1.52 -4.67 -5.84
CA SER A 113 1.80 -4.27 -7.21
C SER A 113 0.50 -3.94 -7.96
N ARG A 114 0.61 -3.30 -9.13
CA ARG A 114 -0.55 -3.04 -9.99
C ARG A 114 -1.24 -4.34 -10.40
N GLU A 115 -0.46 -5.34 -10.80
CA GLU A 115 -0.94 -6.63 -11.27
C GLU A 115 -1.70 -7.39 -10.16
N GLU A 116 -1.20 -7.31 -8.92
CA GLU A 116 -1.87 -7.86 -7.75
C GLU A 116 -3.19 -7.12 -7.46
N ALA A 117 -3.23 -5.80 -7.63
CA ALA A 117 -4.44 -5.00 -7.44
C ALA A 117 -5.50 -5.27 -8.53
N GLU A 118 -5.08 -5.44 -9.79
CA GLU A 118 -5.96 -5.87 -10.88
C GLU A 118 -6.53 -7.26 -10.62
N SER A 119 -5.73 -8.16 -10.05
CA SER A 119 -6.19 -9.49 -9.65
C SER A 119 -7.13 -9.45 -8.45
N PHE A 120 -6.93 -8.50 -7.52
CA PHE A 120 -7.75 -8.34 -6.32
C PHE A 120 -9.11 -7.72 -6.63
N ALA A 121 -9.16 -6.73 -7.53
CA ALA A 121 -10.36 -6.01 -7.89
C ALA A 121 -10.47 -5.84 -9.42
N PRO A 122 -10.75 -6.93 -10.16
CA PRO A 122 -10.73 -6.93 -11.63
C PRO A 122 -11.78 -6.01 -12.26
N ASP A 123 -12.88 -5.76 -11.56
CA ASP A 123 -13.99 -4.92 -12.04
C ASP A 123 -13.68 -3.41 -12.00
N GLN A 124 -12.56 -3.01 -11.38
CA GLN A 124 -12.15 -1.61 -11.24
C GLN A 124 -11.38 -1.08 -12.46
N GLY A 125 -11.06 -1.94 -13.43
CA GLY A 125 -10.18 -1.60 -14.55
C GLY A 125 -8.71 -1.38 -14.14
N PRO A 126 -7.84 -0.98 -15.08
CA PRO A 126 -6.39 -0.84 -14.84
C PRO A 126 -6.07 0.29 -13.84
N TRP A 127 -5.10 0.11 -12.94
CA TRP A 127 -4.73 1.06 -11.86
C TRP A 127 -3.73 2.15 -12.26
#